data_AF-A0A3A5AKA5-F1
#
_entry.id   AF-A0A3A5AKA5-F1
#
_cell.length_a   1.000
_cell.length_b   1.000
_cell.length_c   1.000
_cell.angle_alpha   90.00
_cell.angle_beta   90.00
_cell.angle_gamma   90.00
#
_symmetry.space_group_name_H-M   'P 1'
#
loop_
_entity.id
_entity.type
_entity.pdbx_description
1 polymer ?
#
loop_
_entity_poly.entity_id
_entity_poly.type
_entity_poly.pdbx_seq_one_letter_code
_entity_poly.pdbx_strand_id
1 'polypeptide(L)'
;MSTIFLILLHITVLFLVLACWRADSGNRLVFTPFLVYMLVELSFSWSTWLLFLDTDVPVSDYAIAVSLLATLCFCLGFLISSKYIADISGFSIPGNHLHRYRQLEFQRKEYGMRYSAVFFLLAAIGIGCGTYYYRGYPPTVQGIARLAVEHEMDEDVQKELHDVVVLGRRELTKSHFFGGEYRGQGVVRGFMVAAWGYGLVLSLILAAADRKRRWWAIAFLFFVGSFYYVAGTGERSRFIWVLIMGLIGLSFVTRITARKMAVAGIVALSFLVLMTIFLRRYEPVQGEGNLVWNVLAGVGNRIASGNKINNVRIINFLEDQTLEFTYGRTHLNEMMNVLPGIQELPLSHRLGEIIKPGKTTYYSGTYLGTVYVDFGLPGVIVIYLLLGIFMRAAFQVFLSMPKNVENMAFMSFAVYSLGKMGIDGGVTAFVSAMVPAVGIFAAVKTTLLATCQPSISNVQCPSEAQRCRNPMAS
;
A
#
# COMPACT_ATOMS: atom_id res chain seq x y z
N MET A 1 -4.34 32.51 -22.16
CA MET A 1 -5.60 32.17 -21.43
C MET A 1 -5.53 30.80 -20.76
N SER A 2 -4.91 29.78 -21.37
CA SER A 2 -4.80 28.44 -20.79
C SER A 2 -4.09 28.40 -19.42
N THR A 3 -3.00 29.14 -19.23
CA THR A 3 -2.27 29.17 -17.95
C THR A 3 -3.15 29.65 -16.77
N ILE A 4 -3.91 30.73 -16.95
CA ILE A 4 -4.81 31.25 -15.92
C ILE A 4 -5.89 30.22 -15.59
N PHE A 5 -6.49 29.60 -16.62
CA PHE A 5 -7.47 28.53 -16.43
C PHE A 5 -6.90 27.36 -15.64
N LEU A 6 -5.70 26.88 -16.00
CA LEU A 6 -5.04 25.78 -15.29
C LEU A 6 -4.73 26.15 -13.83
N ILE A 7 -4.28 27.37 -13.55
CA ILE A 7 -4.05 27.86 -12.18
C ILE A 7 -5.35 27.84 -11.37
N LEU A 8 -6.45 28.38 -11.93
CA LEU A 8 -7.75 28.38 -11.26
C LEU A 8 -8.23 26.95 -11.00
N LEU A 9 -8.11 26.05 -11.98
CA LEU A 9 -8.46 24.64 -11.83
C LEU A 9 -7.64 23.95 -10.72
N HIS A 10 -6.34 24.22 -10.62
CA HIS A 10 -5.51 23.72 -9.53
C HIS A 10 -5.99 24.20 -8.16
N ILE A 11 -6.30 25.49 -8.02
CA ILE A 11 -6.79 26.08 -6.78
C ILE A 11 -8.13 25.44 -6.39
N THR A 12 -9.04 25.24 -7.36
CA THR A 12 -10.32 24.56 -7.14
C THR A 12 -10.12 23.12 -6.68
N VAL A 13 -9.23 22.36 -7.33
CA VAL A 13 -8.92 20.98 -6.93
C VAL A 13 -8.32 20.95 -5.52
N LEU A 14 -7.40 21.85 -5.19
CA LEU A 14 -6.81 21.96 -3.85
C LEU A 14 -7.88 22.24 -2.78
N PHE A 15 -8.78 23.17 -3.05
CA PHE A 15 -9.89 23.47 -2.15
C PHE A 15 -10.80 22.24 -1.94
N LEU A 16 -11.13 21.51 -3.02
CA LEU A 16 -11.94 20.29 -2.93
C LEU A 16 -11.24 19.17 -2.16
N VAL A 17 -9.93 19.00 -2.35
CA VAL A 17 -9.13 18.02 -1.59
C VAL A 17 -9.14 18.35 -0.09
N LEU A 18 -8.98 19.62 0.26
CA LEU A 18 -9.10 20.08 1.65
C LEU A 18 -10.52 19.87 2.21
N ALA A 19 -11.55 20.14 1.41
CA ALA A 19 -12.95 19.91 1.79
C ALA A 19 -13.24 18.42 2.03
N CYS A 20 -12.78 17.53 1.15
CA CYS A 20 -12.87 16.09 1.32
C CYS A 20 -12.13 15.60 2.57
N TRP A 21 -10.89 16.08 2.77
CA TRP A 21 -10.12 15.73 3.96
C TRP A 21 -10.81 16.18 5.24
N ARG A 22 -11.42 17.37 5.26
CA ARG A 22 -12.21 17.85 6.39
C ARG A 22 -13.47 17.02 6.60
N ALA A 23 -14.17 16.67 5.53
CA ALA A 23 -15.38 15.84 5.57
C ALA A 23 -15.07 14.44 6.11
N ASP A 24 -13.90 13.88 5.79
CA ASP A 24 -13.52 12.52 6.16
C ASP A 24 -12.89 12.44 7.57
N SER A 25 -11.95 13.34 7.86
CA SER A 25 -11.14 13.27 9.07
C SER A 25 -11.64 14.15 10.23
N GLY A 26 -12.52 15.12 9.95
CA GLY A 26 -12.92 16.14 10.92
C GLY A 26 -11.75 17.04 11.37
N ASN A 27 -10.86 17.42 10.44
CA ASN A 27 -9.63 18.18 10.66
C ASN A 27 -8.61 17.50 11.57
N ARG A 28 -8.59 16.16 11.59
CA ARG A 28 -7.63 15.39 12.38
C ARG A 28 -6.66 14.67 11.47
N LEU A 29 -5.43 14.59 11.91
CA LEU A 29 -4.41 13.83 11.21
C LEU A 29 -4.57 12.33 11.49
N VAL A 30 -5.44 11.70 10.71
CA VAL A 30 -5.66 10.24 10.66
C VAL A 30 -5.44 9.82 9.22
N PHE A 31 -4.70 8.73 9.01
CA PHE A 31 -4.48 8.19 7.68
C PHE A 31 -5.72 7.41 7.23
N THR A 32 -6.72 8.15 6.76
CA THR A 32 -7.90 7.58 6.12
C THR A 32 -7.60 7.15 4.69
N PRO A 33 -8.45 6.32 4.05
CA PRO A 33 -8.26 5.95 2.65
C PRO A 33 -8.13 7.16 1.73
N PHE A 34 -8.94 8.20 1.96
CA PHE A 34 -8.86 9.45 1.21
C PHE A 34 -7.50 10.12 1.35
N LEU A 35 -7.00 10.30 2.58
CA LEU A 35 -5.71 10.95 2.78
C LEU A 35 -4.58 10.15 2.14
N VAL A 36 -4.56 8.83 2.31
CA VAL A 36 -3.52 7.97 1.70
C VAL A 36 -3.60 8.03 0.18
N TYR A 37 -4.81 7.94 -0.40
CA TYR A 37 -5.04 8.06 -1.84
C TYR A 37 -4.55 9.40 -2.38
N MET A 38 -4.90 10.50 -1.71
CA MET A 38 -4.49 11.83 -2.15
C MET A 38 -3.00 12.07 -2.02
N LEU A 39 -2.34 11.56 -0.97
CA LEU A 39 -0.87 11.64 -0.85
C LEU A 39 -0.19 10.87 -1.99
N VAL A 40 -0.74 9.72 -2.34
CA VAL A 40 -0.31 8.90 -3.46
C VAL A 40 -0.52 9.67 -4.78
N GLU A 41 -1.73 10.15 -5.06
CA GLU A 41 -2.00 10.84 -6.33
C GLU A 41 -1.26 12.17 -6.47
N LEU A 42 -1.11 12.93 -5.39
CA LEU A 42 -0.28 14.13 -5.35
C LEU A 42 1.17 13.85 -5.77
N SER A 43 1.71 12.75 -5.27
CA SER A 43 3.08 12.34 -5.54
C SER A 43 3.23 11.86 -6.98
N PHE A 44 2.31 11.02 -7.48
CA PHE A 44 2.54 10.24 -8.70
C PHE A 44 1.73 10.65 -9.94
N SER A 45 0.69 11.48 -9.82
CA SER A 45 -0.12 11.93 -10.98
C SER A 45 -0.31 13.45 -11.04
N TRP A 46 -0.77 14.09 -9.96
CA TRP A 46 -1.15 15.51 -9.96
C TRP A 46 0.03 16.43 -10.28
N SER A 47 1.24 16.10 -9.83
CA SER A 47 2.42 16.94 -10.07
C SER A 47 2.94 16.92 -11.53
N THR A 48 2.12 16.54 -12.51
CA THR A 48 2.44 16.61 -13.95
C THR A 48 2.85 18.02 -14.38
N TRP A 49 2.31 19.06 -13.74
CA TRP A 49 2.76 20.45 -13.98
C TRP A 49 4.22 20.71 -13.57
N LEU A 50 4.79 19.96 -12.62
CA LEU A 50 6.22 20.07 -12.26
C LEU A 50 7.15 19.46 -13.33
N LEU A 51 6.61 18.76 -14.33
CA LEU A 51 7.42 18.19 -15.41
C LEU A 51 7.93 19.22 -16.41
N PHE A 52 7.40 20.45 -16.42
CA PHE A 52 7.86 21.52 -17.31
C PHE A 52 9.35 21.86 -17.14
N LEU A 53 9.97 21.42 -16.04
CA LEU A 53 11.32 21.83 -15.68
C LEU A 53 12.44 20.92 -16.24
N ASP A 54 12.19 19.67 -16.65
CA ASP A 54 13.25 18.81 -17.20
C ASP A 54 12.73 17.43 -17.68
N THR A 55 12.02 17.38 -18.82
CA THR A 55 11.63 16.08 -19.40
C THR A 55 11.84 16.00 -20.90
N ASP A 56 12.15 14.79 -21.37
CA ASP A 56 12.26 14.40 -22.79
C ASP A 56 10.91 14.34 -23.52
N VAL A 57 9.82 14.66 -22.83
CA VAL A 57 8.45 14.54 -23.34
C VAL A 57 7.77 15.91 -23.29
N PRO A 58 7.18 16.39 -24.39
CA PRO A 58 6.38 17.62 -24.36
C PRO A 58 5.13 17.40 -23.50
N VAL A 59 4.95 18.23 -22.47
CA VAL A 59 3.79 18.18 -21.58
C VAL A 59 2.74 19.16 -22.10
N SER A 60 1.66 18.62 -22.69
CA SER A 60 0.56 19.44 -23.20
C SER A 60 -0.30 20.00 -22.05
N ASP A 61 -0.87 21.19 -22.26
CA ASP A 61 -1.88 21.78 -21.35
C ASP A 61 -3.06 20.80 -21.14
N TYR A 62 -3.37 20.01 -22.17
CA TYR A 62 -4.39 18.98 -22.13
C TYR A 62 -4.06 17.85 -21.13
N ALA A 63 -2.84 17.30 -21.15
CA ALA A 63 -2.44 16.24 -20.21
C ALA A 63 -2.55 16.70 -18.73
N ILE A 64 -2.23 17.96 -18.46
CA ILE A 64 -2.40 18.58 -17.14
C ILE A 64 -3.88 18.68 -16.78
N ALA A 65 -4.71 19.17 -17.70
CA ALA A 65 -6.16 19.27 -17.50
C ALA A 65 -6.80 17.90 -17.22
N VAL A 66 -6.39 16.84 -17.95
CA VAL A 66 -6.86 15.46 -17.74
C VAL A 66 -6.55 14.98 -16.32
N SER A 67 -5.31 15.19 -15.83
CA SER A 67 -4.92 14.79 -14.47
C SER A 67 -5.68 15.56 -13.37
N LEU A 68 -5.90 16.86 -13.56
CA LEU A 68 -6.68 17.67 -12.62
C LEU A 68 -8.15 17.28 -12.61
N LEU A 69 -8.72 17.00 -13.78
CA LEU A 69 -10.10 16.59 -13.93
C LEU A 69 -10.36 15.23 -13.27
N ALA A 70 -9.43 14.27 -13.40
CA ALA A 70 -9.49 13.00 -12.70
C ALA A 70 -9.61 13.20 -11.17
N THR A 71 -8.74 14.05 -10.61
CA THR A 71 -8.75 14.39 -9.17
C THR A 71 -10.03 15.10 -8.77
N LEU A 72 -10.50 16.06 -9.59
CA LEU A 72 -11.76 16.77 -9.39
C LEU A 72 -12.94 15.81 -9.29
N CYS A 73 -13.10 14.92 -10.29
CA CYS A 73 -14.17 13.93 -10.36
C CYS A 73 -14.13 12.97 -9.16
N PHE A 74 -12.94 12.52 -8.77
CA PHE A 74 -12.76 11.71 -7.57
C PHE A 74 -13.23 12.41 -6.29
N CYS A 75 -12.81 13.66 -6.08
CA CYS A 75 -13.26 14.46 -4.94
C CYS A 75 -14.78 14.68 -4.94
N LEU A 76 -15.37 14.96 -6.10
CA LEU A 76 -16.82 15.12 -6.23
C LEU A 76 -17.55 13.81 -5.85
N GLY A 77 -17.12 12.67 -6.38
CA GLY A 77 -17.71 11.36 -6.06
C GLY A 77 -17.61 11.04 -4.57
N PHE A 78 -16.44 11.33 -3.97
CA PHE A 78 -16.21 11.17 -2.54
C PHE A 78 -17.13 12.05 -1.68
N LEU A 79 -17.32 13.32 -2.03
CA LEU A 79 -18.20 14.25 -1.32
C LEU A 79 -19.68 13.86 -1.46
N ILE A 80 -20.12 13.48 -2.66
CA ILE A 80 -21.49 13.02 -2.92
C ILE A 80 -21.80 11.80 -2.03
N SER A 81 -20.93 10.79 -2.03
CA SER A 81 -21.08 9.61 -1.18
C SER A 81 -21.02 9.97 0.32
N SER A 82 -20.12 10.89 0.70
CA SER A 82 -19.99 11.32 2.10
C SER A 82 -21.27 11.99 2.63
N LYS A 83 -21.89 12.85 1.82
CA LYS A 83 -23.16 13.49 2.14
C LYS A 83 -24.28 12.44 2.24
N TYR A 84 -24.42 11.59 1.23
CA TYR A 84 -25.43 10.54 1.20
C TYR A 84 -25.37 9.61 2.43
N ILE A 85 -24.16 9.16 2.81
CA ILE A 85 -23.95 8.32 4.00
C ILE A 85 -24.30 9.06 5.29
N ALA A 86 -23.93 10.34 5.39
CA ALA A 86 -24.24 11.15 6.56
C ALA A 86 -25.76 11.33 6.72
N ASP A 87 -26.46 11.62 5.63
CA ASP A 87 -27.92 11.79 5.59
C ASP A 87 -28.63 10.49 6.04
N ILE A 88 -28.24 9.32 5.49
CA ILE A 88 -28.83 8.02 5.87
C ILE A 88 -28.53 7.64 7.32
N SER A 89 -27.32 7.95 7.78
CA SER A 89 -26.88 7.56 9.11
C SER A 89 -27.31 8.55 10.21
N GLY A 90 -28.01 9.63 9.84
CA GLY A 90 -28.47 10.68 10.76
C GLY A 90 -27.35 11.51 11.39
N PHE A 91 -26.18 11.60 10.76
CA PHE A 91 -25.09 12.45 11.25
C PHE A 91 -25.13 13.82 10.58
N SER A 92 -25.01 14.88 11.37
CA SER A 92 -24.93 16.26 10.84
C SER A 92 -23.65 16.55 10.06
N ILE A 93 -22.57 15.80 10.31
CA ILE A 93 -21.26 15.99 9.67
C ILE A 93 -20.66 14.61 9.33
N PRO A 94 -20.21 14.36 8.09
CA PRO A 94 -19.64 13.07 7.69
C PRO A 94 -18.45 12.60 8.55
N GLY A 95 -17.63 13.52 9.06
CA GLY A 95 -16.45 13.19 9.87
C GLY A 95 -16.76 12.64 11.27
N ASN A 96 -18.03 12.73 11.70
CA ASN A 96 -18.45 12.24 13.01
C ASN A 96 -18.39 10.71 13.13
N HIS A 97 -18.43 9.98 12.02
CA HIS A 97 -18.27 8.52 12.03
C HIS A 97 -16.90 8.09 12.55
N LEU A 98 -15.82 8.66 11.99
CA LEU A 98 -14.46 8.38 12.44
C LEU A 98 -14.24 8.87 13.89
N HIS A 99 -14.83 10.02 14.24
CA HIS A 99 -14.82 10.52 15.62
C HIS A 99 -15.39 9.50 16.60
N ARG A 100 -16.62 9.03 16.33
CA ARG A 100 -17.33 8.03 17.14
C ARG A 100 -16.53 6.74 17.22
N TYR A 101 -16.03 6.23 16.09
CA TYR A 101 -15.19 5.03 16.05
C TYR A 101 -13.96 5.15 16.95
N ARG A 102 -13.29 6.30 16.94
CA ARG A 102 -12.11 6.52 17.79
C ARG A 102 -12.44 6.64 19.27
N GLN A 103 -13.65 7.09 19.63
CA GLN A 103 -14.10 7.15 21.02
C GLN A 103 -14.53 5.79 21.58
N LEU A 104 -14.88 4.82 20.72
CA LEU A 104 -15.18 3.47 21.19
C LEU A 104 -14.00 2.92 21.99
N GLU A 105 -14.29 2.33 23.14
CA GLU A 105 -13.27 1.67 23.94
C GLU A 105 -12.73 0.45 23.21
N PHE A 106 -11.44 0.17 23.41
CA PHE A 106 -10.87 -1.08 22.95
C PHE A 106 -11.52 -2.23 23.71
N GLN A 107 -12.04 -3.23 22.99
CA GLN A 107 -12.42 -4.48 23.63
C GLN A 107 -11.14 -5.13 24.18
N ARG A 108 -10.86 -4.89 25.46
CA ARG A 108 -9.74 -5.46 26.19
C ARG A 108 -10.05 -6.92 26.47
N LYS A 109 -9.79 -7.77 25.49
CA LYS A 109 -9.62 -9.20 25.73
C LYS A 109 -8.22 -9.40 26.31
N GLU A 110 -8.06 -10.33 27.24
CA GLU A 110 -6.74 -10.70 27.75
C GLU A 110 -5.82 -11.04 26.58
N TYR A 111 -4.89 -10.14 26.27
CA TYR A 111 -3.98 -10.22 25.14
C TYR A 111 -2.88 -11.30 25.34
N GLY A 112 -3.06 -12.25 26.26
CA GLY A 112 -2.07 -13.25 26.67
C GLY A 112 -1.74 -14.28 25.59
N MET A 113 -1.66 -15.56 25.97
CA MET A 113 -1.22 -16.67 25.10
C MET A 113 -1.94 -16.74 23.73
N ARG A 114 -3.18 -16.22 23.64
CA ARG A 114 -3.97 -16.19 22.39
C ARG A 114 -3.23 -15.52 21.22
N TYR A 115 -2.58 -14.38 21.47
CA TYR A 115 -1.87 -13.67 20.40
C TYR A 115 -0.52 -14.30 20.07
N SER A 116 0.09 -15.06 20.99
CA SER A 116 1.31 -15.82 20.69
C SER A 116 1.05 -16.86 19.60
N ALA A 117 -0.07 -17.58 19.66
CA ALA A 117 -0.48 -18.53 18.61
C ALA A 117 -0.70 -17.83 17.26
N VAL A 118 -1.33 -16.64 17.28
CA VAL A 118 -1.52 -15.82 16.08
C VAL A 118 -0.19 -15.39 15.47
N PHE A 119 0.76 -14.90 16.27
CA PHE A 119 2.07 -14.49 15.75
C PHE A 119 2.88 -15.67 15.23
N PHE A 120 2.78 -16.83 15.88
CA PHE A 120 3.38 -18.07 15.36
C PHE A 120 2.80 -18.45 14.00
N LEU A 121 1.48 -18.44 13.85
CA LEU A 121 0.81 -18.71 12.57
C LEU A 121 1.25 -17.73 11.48
N LEU A 122 1.27 -16.43 11.77
CA LEU A 122 1.68 -15.41 10.80
C LEU A 122 3.14 -15.59 10.39
N ALA A 123 4.04 -15.90 11.34
CA ALA A 123 5.43 -16.20 11.04
C ALA A 123 5.55 -17.49 10.18
N ALA A 124 4.80 -18.54 10.50
CA ALA A 124 4.80 -19.79 9.74
C ALA A 124 4.33 -19.58 8.29
N ILE A 125 3.25 -18.84 8.07
CA ILE A 125 2.77 -18.48 6.73
C ILE A 125 3.81 -17.62 6.01
N GLY A 126 4.35 -16.59 6.68
CA GLY A 126 5.34 -15.68 6.11
C GLY A 126 6.63 -16.39 5.69
N ILE A 127 7.15 -17.30 6.52
CA ILE A 127 8.33 -18.12 6.25
C ILE A 127 8.03 -19.16 5.16
N GLY A 128 6.90 -19.87 5.26
CA GLY A 128 6.52 -20.90 4.29
C GLY A 128 6.33 -20.33 2.88
N CYS A 129 5.53 -19.26 2.75
CA CYS A 129 5.34 -18.56 1.48
C CYS A 129 6.65 -17.93 0.98
N GLY A 130 7.45 -17.34 1.87
CA GLY A 130 8.73 -16.73 1.50
C GLY A 130 9.74 -17.75 0.96
N THR A 131 9.93 -18.85 1.69
CA THR A 131 10.85 -19.94 1.28
C THR A 131 10.42 -20.54 -0.04
N TYR A 132 9.12 -20.80 -0.23
CA TYR A 132 8.59 -21.29 -1.49
C TYR A 132 8.77 -20.28 -2.64
N TYR A 133 8.51 -18.99 -2.39
CA TYR A 133 8.66 -17.93 -3.38
C TYR A 133 10.11 -17.76 -3.86
N TYR A 134 11.06 -17.80 -2.93
CA TYR A 134 12.49 -17.59 -3.24
C TYR A 134 13.23 -18.84 -3.71
N ARG A 135 12.73 -20.05 -3.41
CA ARG A 135 13.44 -21.33 -3.64
C ARG A 135 14.86 -21.34 -3.08
N GLY A 136 15.05 -20.68 -1.94
CA GLY A 136 16.36 -20.46 -1.32
C GLY A 136 16.39 -19.15 -0.54
N TYR A 137 17.59 -18.61 -0.34
CA TYR A 137 17.77 -17.31 0.32
C TYR A 137 17.28 -16.18 -0.59
N PRO A 138 16.65 -15.11 -0.05
CA PRO A 138 16.26 -13.97 -0.87
C PRO A 138 17.46 -13.28 -1.53
N PRO A 139 17.38 -12.84 -2.80
CA PRO A 139 18.51 -12.22 -3.51
C PRO A 139 19.19 -11.07 -2.78
N THR A 140 18.42 -10.18 -2.14
CA THR A 140 19.00 -9.09 -1.34
C THR A 140 19.86 -9.62 -0.19
N VAL A 141 19.42 -10.69 0.47
CA VAL A 141 20.12 -11.30 1.60
C VAL A 141 21.39 -11.99 1.12
N GLN A 142 21.34 -12.68 -0.02
CA GLN A 142 22.53 -13.25 -0.66
C GLN A 142 23.56 -12.16 -0.98
N GLY A 143 23.11 -11.03 -1.54
CA GLY A 143 23.98 -9.88 -1.79
C GLY A 143 24.59 -9.33 -0.50
N ILE A 144 23.80 -9.11 0.55
CA ILE A 144 24.32 -8.62 1.84
C ILE A 144 25.31 -9.62 2.46
N ALA A 145 25.00 -10.91 2.44
CA ALA A 145 25.87 -11.95 2.99
C ALA A 145 27.22 -11.98 2.24
N ARG A 146 27.19 -11.84 0.91
CA ARG A 146 28.39 -11.79 0.09
C ARG A 146 29.24 -10.55 0.36
N LEU A 147 28.61 -9.38 0.46
CA LEU A 147 29.27 -8.13 0.86
C LEU A 147 29.91 -8.22 2.26
N ALA A 148 29.34 -9.01 3.16
CA ALA A 148 29.87 -9.17 4.51
C ALA A 148 31.08 -10.14 4.57
N VAL A 149 31.17 -11.07 3.63
CA VAL A 149 32.27 -12.05 3.56
C VAL A 149 33.47 -11.47 2.79
N GLU A 150 33.22 -10.78 1.69
CA GLU A 150 34.29 -10.28 0.81
C GLU A 150 34.84 -8.93 1.31
N HIS A 151 36.11 -8.94 1.74
CA HIS A 151 36.78 -7.76 2.32
C HIS A 151 37.31 -6.79 1.25
N GLU A 152 37.62 -7.28 0.05
CA GLU A 152 38.06 -6.48 -1.09
C GLU A 152 36.99 -6.56 -2.19
N MET A 153 36.45 -5.40 -2.60
CA MET A 153 35.39 -5.31 -3.59
C MET A 153 35.96 -5.13 -4.99
N ASP A 154 36.44 -6.21 -5.59
CA ASP A 154 36.88 -6.20 -6.99
C ASP A 154 35.70 -5.95 -7.96
N GLU A 155 35.96 -5.46 -9.17
CA GLU A 155 34.93 -5.17 -10.17
C GLU A 155 34.09 -6.41 -10.53
N ASP A 156 34.72 -7.59 -10.55
CA ASP A 156 34.06 -8.87 -10.82
C ASP A 156 33.02 -9.22 -9.75
N VAL A 157 33.38 -9.03 -8.47
CA VAL A 157 32.49 -9.25 -7.33
C VAL A 157 31.28 -8.32 -7.42
N GLN A 158 31.53 -7.06 -7.80
CA GLN A 158 30.48 -6.06 -7.92
C GLN A 158 29.49 -6.41 -9.02
N LYS A 159 30.00 -6.85 -10.18
CA LYS A 159 29.18 -7.30 -11.30
C LYS A 159 28.36 -8.53 -10.91
N GLU A 160 28.96 -9.49 -10.23
CA GLU A 160 28.26 -10.68 -9.77
C GLU A 160 27.17 -10.34 -8.74
N LEU A 161 27.44 -9.43 -7.81
CA LEU A 161 26.44 -8.96 -6.83
C LEU A 161 25.25 -8.28 -7.53
N HIS A 162 25.55 -7.43 -8.50
CA HIS A 162 24.53 -6.77 -9.31
C HIS A 162 23.68 -7.81 -10.06
N ASP A 163 24.33 -8.78 -10.70
CA ASP A 163 23.68 -9.82 -11.48
C ASP A 163 22.80 -10.72 -10.61
N VAL A 164 23.26 -11.14 -9.42
CA VAL A 164 22.45 -11.93 -8.47
C VAL A 164 21.15 -11.20 -8.12
N VAL A 165 21.22 -9.91 -7.80
CA VAL A 165 20.02 -9.15 -7.41
C VAL A 165 19.14 -8.84 -8.61
N VAL A 166 19.71 -8.42 -9.74
CA VAL A 166 18.93 -8.00 -10.92
C VAL A 166 18.33 -9.19 -11.65
N LEU A 167 19.10 -10.25 -11.88
CA LEU A 167 18.60 -11.48 -12.51
C LEU A 167 17.62 -12.20 -11.58
N GLY A 168 17.95 -12.34 -10.30
CA GLY A 168 17.04 -12.93 -9.32
C GLY A 168 15.72 -12.16 -9.23
N ARG A 169 15.77 -10.83 -9.26
CA ARG A 169 14.54 -10.02 -9.34
C ARG A 169 13.78 -10.25 -10.63
N ARG A 170 14.44 -10.27 -11.79
CA ARG A 170 13.81 -10.51 -13.09
C ARG A 170 13.11 -11.87 -13.09
N GLU A 171 13.76 -12.90 -12.57
CA GLU A 171 13.20 -14.24 -12.44
C GLU A 171 11.94 -14.25 -11.55
N LEU A 172 11.98 -13.56 -10.41
CA LEU A 172 10.88 -13.57 -9.44
C LEU A 172 9.68 -12.68 -9.81
N THR A 173 9.88 -11.70 -10.69
CA THR A 173 8.87 -10.66 -10.94
C THR A 173 8.38 -10.57 -12.39
N LYS A 174 9.19 -10.98 -13.35
CA LYS A 174 8.92 -10.75 -14.77
C LYS A 174 9.03 -11.98 -15.65
N SER A 175 9.83 -12.99 -15.27
CA SER A 175 10.16 -14.14 -16.13
C SER A 175 8.94 -14.82 -16.74
N HIS A 176 7.84 -14.90 -15.99
CA HIS A 176 6.63 -15.56 -16.44
C HIS A 176 6.04 -14.91 -17.71
N PHE A 177 6.07 -13.58 -17.82
CA PHE A 177 5.66 -12.87 -19.04
C PHE A 177 6.58 -13.13 -20.26
N PHE A 178 7.74 -13.74 -20.05
CA PHE A 178 8.77 -14.00 -21.08
C PHE A 178 9.06 -15.50 -21.24
N GLY A 179 8.04 -16.35 -21.09
CA GLY A 179 8.17 -17.80 -21.26
C GLY A 179 8.72 -18.55 -20.05
N GLY A 180 8.91 -17.86 -18.92
CA GLY A 180 9.24 -18.49 -17.64
C GLY A 180 8.03 -19.21 -17.01
N GLU A 181 8.32 -20.16 -16.13
CA GLU A 181 7.27 -20.91 -15.43
C GLU A 181 6.52 -20.03 -14.41
N TYR A 182 5.18 -19.98 -14.53
CA TYR A 182 4.36 -19.36 -13.50
C TYR A 182 4.18 -20.27 -12.29
N ARG A 183 4.63 -19.81 -11.13
CA ARG A 183 4.64 -20.60 -9.89
C ARG A 183 3.63 -20.13 -8.85
N GLY A 184 2.60 -19.38 -9.25
CA GLY A 184 1.73 -18.68 -8.30
C GLY A 184 2.44 -17.49 -7.63
N GLN A 185 3.48 -16.95 -8.28
CA GLN A 185 4.35 -15.90 -7.76
C GLN A 185 3.58 -14.71 -7.18
N GLY A 186 2.47 -14.30 -7.82
CA GLY A 186 1.62 -13.20 -7.35
C GLY A 186 0.92 -13.51 -6.04
N VAL A 187 0.19 -14.64 -5.98
CA VAL A 187 -0.59 -15.06 -4.81
C VAL A 187 0.31 -15.39 -3.62
N VAL A 188 1.36 -16.19 -3.83
CA VAL A 188 2.31 -16.58 -2.76
C VAL A 188 2.98 -15.34 -2.18
N ARG A 189 3.45 -14.43 -3.04
CA ARG A 189 4.02 -13.16 -2.61
C ARG A 189 2.98 -12.32 -1.86
N GLY A 190 1.73 -12.30 -2.32
CA GLY A 190 0.62 -11.63 -1.64
C GLY A 190 0.46 -12.11 -0.20
N PHE A 191 0.41 -13.43 0.02
CA PHE A 191 0.34 -14.02 1.35
C PHE A 191 1.58 -13.75 2.20
N MET A 192 2.78 -13.83 1.61
CA MET A 192 4.03 -13.49 2.30
C MET A 192 4.03 -12.04 2.80
N VAL A 193 3.71 -11.08 1.92
CA VAL A 193 3.64 -9.65 2.27
C VAL A 193 2.53 -9.38 3.28
N ALA A 194 1.36 -9.99 3.10
CA ALA A 194 0.25 -9.85 4.01
C ALA A 194 0.59 -10.41 5.39
N ALA A 195 1.18 -11.60 5.51
CA ALA A 195 1.53 -12.19 6.81
C ALA A 195 2.54 -11.35 7.60
N TRP A 196 3.64 -10.94 6.95
CA TRP A 196 4.68 -10.13 7.58
C TRP A 196 4.20 -8.73 7.94
N GLY A 197 3.52 -8.06 7.01
CA GLY A 197 2.97 -6.73 7.28
C GLY A 197 1.86 -6.78 8.33
N TYR A 198 0.96 -7.77 8.28
CA TYR A 198 -0.16 -7.89 9.23
C TYR A 198 0.35 -8.16 10.63
N GLY A 199 1.34 -9.04 10.79
CA GLY A 199 1.98 -9.25 12.08
C GLY A 199 2.70 -8.01 12.60
N LEU A 200 3.36 -7.22 11.74
CA LEU A 200 3.95 -5.94 12.14
C LEU A 200 2.88 -4.94 12.60
N VAL A 201 1.80 -4.75 11.83
CA VAL A 201 0.72 -3.83 12.21
C VAL A 201 0.05 -4.27 13.51
N LEU A 202 -0.28 -5.56 13.61
CA LEU A 202 -0.94 -6.13 14.79
C LEU A 202 -0.10 -5.95 16.06
N SER A 203 1.20 -6.24 15.99
CA SER A 203 2.12 -6.09 17.12
C SER A 203 2.34 -4.63 17.52
N LEU A 204 2.42 -3.70 16.56
CA LEU A 204 2.49 -2.26 16.83
C LEU A 204 1.21 -1.75 17.52
N ILE A 205 0.04 -2.19 17.06
CA ILE A 205 -1.24 -1.87 17.68
C ILE A 205 -1.28 -2.40 19.13
N LEU A 206 -0.89 -3.66 19.36
CA LEU A 206 -0.82 -4.25 20.70
C LEU A 206 0.19 -3.52 21.59
N ALA A 207 1.35 -3.13 21.05
CA ALA A 207 2.36 -2.37 21.78
C ALA A 207 1.82 -1.00 22.22
N ALA A 208 1.04 -0.33 21.35
CA ALA A 208 0.39 0.92 21.67
C ALA A 208 -0.77 0.77 22.68
N ALA A 209 -1.55 -0.32 22.57
CA ALA A 209 -2.74 -0.56 23.39
C ALA A 209 -2.40 -1.10 24.80
N ASP A 210 -1.52 -2.10 24.90
CA ASP A 210 -1.17 -2.78 26.16
C ASP A 210 0.07 -2.16 26.84
N ARG A 211 0.88 -1.38 26.10
CA ARG A 211 2.12 -0.71 26.59
C ARG A 211 3.19 -1.65 27.16
N LYS A 212 3.11 -2.96 26.86
CA LYS A 212 4.10 -3.96 27.32
C LYS A 212 5.27 -4.09 26.34
N ARG A 213 6.48 -4.24 26.89
CA ARG A 213 7.73 -4.40 26.10
C ARG A 213 7.73 -5.62 25.17
N ARG A 214 7.05 -6.72 25.55
CA ARG A 214 6.96 -7.93 24.72
C ARG A 214 6.41 -7.68 23.31
N TRP A 215 5.47 -6.75 23.17
CA TRP A 215 4.87 -6.44 21.86
C TRP A 215 5.82 -5.66 20.97
N TRP A 216 6.69 -4.83 21.56
CA TRP A 216 7.78 -4.18 20.82
C TRP A 216 8.81 -5.18 20.32
N ALA A 217 9.15 -6.19 21.13
CA ALA A 217 10.04 -7.27 20.69
C ALA A 217 9.44 -8.07 19.53
N ILE A 218 8.14 -8.39 19.58
CA ILE A 218 7.43 -9.05 18.48
C ILE A 218 7.37 -8.13 17.25
N ALA A 219 7.09 -6.83 17.41
CA ALA A 219 7.09 -5.88 16.31
C ALA A 219 8.48 -5.79 15.65
N PHE A 220 9.55 -5.78 16.44
CA PHE A 220 10.91 -5.83 15.93
C PHE A 220 11.18 -7.12 15.14
N LEU A 221 10.75 -8.28 15.64
CA LEU A 221 10.85 -9.55 14.93
C LEU A 221 10.12 -9.53 13.58
N PHE A 222 8.89 -9.02 13.53
CA PHE A 222 8.14 -8.88 12.28
C PHE A 222 8.70 -7.80 11.35
N PHE A 223 9.35 -6.76 11.88
CA PHE A 223 10.09 -5.78 11.10
C PHE A 223 11.31 -6.43 10.41
N VAL A 224 12.11 -7.20 11.16
CA VAL A 224 13.26 -7.93 10.61
C VAL A 224 12.82 -8.98 9.59
N GLY A 225 11.75 -9.73 9.89
CA GLY A 225 11.19 -10.71 8.95
C GLY A 225 10.60 -10.06 7.68
N SER A 226 9.94 -8.91 7.82
CA SER A 226 9.49 -8.11 6.67
C SER A 226 10.68 -7.62 5.85
N PHE A 227 11.77 -7.20 6.49
CA PHE A 227 12.98 -6.79 5.77
C PHE A 227 13.54 -7.96 4.96
N TYR A 228 13.74 -9.11 5.62
CA TYR A 228 14.30 -10.32 5.01
C TYR A 228 13.45 -10.81 3.82
N TYR A 229 12.14 -11.02 4.04
CA TYR A 229 11.26 -11.63 3.04
C TYR A 229 10.55 -10.64 2.11
N VAL A 230 10.19 -9.44 2.56
CA VAL A 230 9.45 -8.48 1.70
C VAL A 230 10.41 -7.60 0.90
N ALA A 231 11.52 -7.16 1.50
CA ALA A 231 12.58 -6.44 0.77
C ALA A 231 13.55 -7.38 0.05
N GLY A 232 13.43 -8.70 0.27
CA GLY A 232 14.30 -9.74 -0.28
C GLY A 232 14.38 -9.80 -1.80
N THR A 233 13.38 -9.28 -2.54
CA THR A 233 13.42 -9.18 -4.02
C THR A 233 14.20 -7.97 -4.54
N GLY A 234 14.83 -7.18 -3.68
CA GLY A 234 15.46 -5.89 -4.03
C GLY A 234 14.46 -4.76 -4.29
N GLU A 235 13.16 -4.95 -3.99
CA GLU A 235 12.13 -3.92 -4.17
C GLU A 235 11.89 -3.10 -2.91
N ARG A 236 12.66 -2.01 -2.78
CA ARG A 236 12.61 -1.04 -1.68
C ARG A 236 11.19 -0.55 -1.35
N SER A 237 10.38 -0.29 -2.37
CA SER A 237 9.02 0.25 -2.21
C SER A 237 8.11 -0.67 -1.41
N ARG A 238 8.24 -2.00 -1.56
CA ARG A 238 7.36 -2.96 -0.86
C ARG A 238 7.53 -2.88 0.65
N PHE A 239 8.77 -2.78 1.12
CA PHE A 239 9.04 -2.66 2.55
C PHE A 239 8.54 -1.33 3.10
N ILE A 240 8.74 -0.22 2.39
CA ILE A 240 8.23 1.10 2.78
C ILE A 240 6.71 1.07 2.91
N TRP A 241 6.02 0.38 2.00
CA TRP A 241 4.58 0.21 2.09
C TRP A 241 4.15 -0.56 3.34
N VAL A 242 4.90 -1.58 3.75
CA VAL A 242 4.66 -2.28 5.04
C VAL A 242 4.83 -1.33 6.24
N LEU A 243 5.81 -0.43 6.21
CA LEU A 243 5.95 0.61 7.24
C LEU A 243 4.77 1.58 7.25
N ILE A 244 4.31 1.99 6.06
CA ILE A 244 3.14 2.87 5.91
C ILE A 244 1.87 2.19 6.46
N MET A 245 1.66 0.89 6.22
CA MET A 245 0.57 0.12 6.85
C MET A 245 0.65 0.18 8.38
N GLY A 246 1.85 0.07 8.95
CA GLY A 246 2.09 0.24 10.39
C GLY A 246 1.69 1.61 10.91
N LEU A 247 2.04 2.68 10.18
CA LEU A 247 1.64 4.05 10.53
C LEU A 247 0.13 4.26 10.44
N ILE A 248 -0.51 3.70 9.41
CA ILE A 248 -1.97 3.73 9.24
C ILE A 248 -2.63 3.08 10.46
N GLY A 249 -2.21 1.87 10.86
CA GLY A 249 -2.77 1.19 12.03
C GLY A 249 -2.54 1.91 13.34
N LEU A 250 -1.34 2.45 13.55
CA LEU A 250 -1.04 3.28 14.72
C LEU A 250 -1.87 4.57 14.76
N SER A 251 -2.33 5.09 13.62
CA SER A 251 -3.15 6.30 13.55
C SER A 251 -4.59 6.12 14.03
N PHE A 252 -5.11 4.88 13.97
CA PHE A 252 -6.42 4.55 14.53
C PHE A 252 -6.38 4.39 16.06
N VAL A 253 -5.24 3.95 16.59
CA VAL A 253 -5.03 3.73 18.03
C VAL A 253 -4.57 4.99 18.76
N THR A 254 -3.60 5.69 18.18
CA THR A 254 -2.91 6.82 18.81
C THR A 254 -3.06 8.09 18.00
N ARG A 255 -2.95 9.25 18.66
CA ARG A 255 -2.80 10.51 17.92
C ARG A 255 -1.41 10.53 17.26
N ILE A 256 -1.40 10.66 15.93
CA ILE A 256 -0.18 10.92 15.17
C ILE A 256 0.13 12.40 15.28
N THR A 257 1.29 12.72 15.83
CA THR A 257 1.82 14.08 15.88
C THR A 257 2.79 14.28 14.73
N ALA A 258 3.06 15.53 14.35
CA ALA A 258 4.08 15.85 13.33
C ALA A 258 5.44 15.22 13.68
N ARG A 259 5.81 15.21 14.96
CA ARG A 259 7.04 14.53 15.46
C ARG A 259 7.05 13.04 15.12
N LYS A 260 5.95 12.31 15.34
CA LYS A 260 5.86 10.87 15.00
C LYS A 260 5.96 10.65 13.48
N MET A 261 5.34 11.51 12.68
CA MET A 261 5.49 11.43 11.22
C MET A 261 6.91 11.70 10.77
N ALA A 262 7.57 12.72 11.34
CA ALA A 262 8.96 13.03 11.02
C ALA A 262 9.89 11.86 11.36
N VAL A 263 9.74 11.25 12.53
CA VAL A 263 10.50 10.04 12.92
C VAL A 263 10.24 8.90 11.94
N ALA A 264 8.98 8.63 11.59
CA ALA A 264 8.65 7.58 10.64
C ALA A 264 9.22 7.86 9.24
N GLY A 265 9.18 9.12 8.80
CA GLY A 265 9.77 9.57 7.55
C GLY A 265 11.28 9.42 7.54
N ILE A 266 11.97 9.77 8.63
CA ILE A 266 13.41 9.55 8.80
C ILE A 266 13.72 8.06 8.71
N VAL A 267 13.00 7.19 9.43
CA VAL A 267 13.21 5.73 9.36
C VAL A 267 13.03 5.20 7.94
N ALA A 268 11.97 5.61 7.23
CA ALA A 268 11.73 5.21 5.85
C ALA A 268 12.80 5.75 4.87
N LEU A 269 13.25 6.98 5.06
CA LEU A 269 14.30 7.60 4.25
C LEU A 269 15.66 6.97 4.51
N SER A 270 16.04 6.74 5.76
CA SER A 270 17.26 6.02 6.14
C SER A 270 17.25 4.63 5.53
N PHE A 271 16.13 3.92 5.59
CA PHE A 271 15.97 2.63 4.94
C PHE A 271 16.17 2.71 3.42
N LEU A 272 15.54 3.68 2.76
CA LEU A 272 15.68 3.92 1.33
C LEU A 272 17.14 4.16 0.95
N VAL A 273 17.83 5.07 1.65
CA VAL A 273 19.23 5.42 1.39
C VAL A 273 20.11 4.20 1.61
N LEU A 274 19.98 3.53 2.75
CA LEU A 274 20.74 2.32 3.09
C LEU A 274 20.59 1.24 2.01
N MET A 275 19.35 0.90 1.64
CA MET A 275 19.09 -0.07 0.58
C MET A 275 19.58 0.40 -0.79
N THR A 276 19.60 1.70 -1.06
CA THR A 276 20.11 2.21 -2.32
C THR A 276 21.63 2.04 -2.43
N ILE A 277 22.33 2.34 -1.34
CA ILE A 277 23.78 2.17 -1.22
C ILE A 277 24.13 0.69 -1.34
N PHE A 278 23.46 -0.19 -0.58
CA PHE A 278 23.72 -1.63 -0.62
C PHE A 278 23.41 -2.25 -1.99
N LEU A 279 22.39 -1.77 -2.70
CA LEU A 279 22.05 -2.25 -4.03
C LEU A 279 22.88 -1.60 -5.15
N ARG A 280 23.83 -0.70 -4.82
CA ARG A 280 24.69 0.07 -5.75
C ARG A 280 23.97 0.54 -7.02
N ARG A 281 22.73 1.01 -6.87
CA ARG A 281 21.87 1.32 -8.02
C ARG A 281 22.21 2.65 -8.69
N TYR A 282 23.04 3.46 -8.03
CA TYR A 282 23.59 4.69 -8.57
C TYR A 282 25.10 4.50 -8.56
N GLU A 283 25.65 4.18 -9.72
CA GLU A 283 27.08 4.39 -9.94
C GLU A 283 27.29 5.91 -9.91
N PRO A 284 28.21 6.42 -9.07
CA PRO A 284 28.58 7.82 -9.17
C PRO A 284 29.10 8.04 -10.60
N VAL A 285 28.43 8.90 -11.37
CA VAL A 285 28.98 9.38 -12.63
C VAL A 285 30.34 9.97 -12.30
N GLN A 286 31.40 9.44 -12.91
CA GLN A 286 32.77 9.85 -12.62
C GLN A 286 32.88 11.37 -12.71
N GLY A 287 33.10 12.04 -11.57
CA GLY A 287 33.46 13.45 -11.51
C GLY A 287 32.54 14.39 -10.72
N GLU A 288 31.27 14.09 -10.45
CA GLU A 288 30.37 15.10 -9.83
C GLU A 288 29.43 14.54 -8.74
N GLY A 289 29.67 15.00 -7.50
CA GLY A 289 28.70 14.96 -6.40
C GLY A 289 28.94 13.92 -5.30
N ASN A 290 28.49 14.25 -4.08
CA ASN A 290 28.44 13.32 -2.96
C ASN A 290 27.43 12.20 -3.26
N LEU A 291 27.81 10.92 -3.09
CA LEU A 291 26.95 9.74 -3.30
C LEU A 291 25.56 9.90 -2.66
N VAL A 292 25.51 10.44 -1.44
CA VAL A 292 24.25 10.66 -0.72
C VAL A 292 23.36 11.66 -1.47
N TRP A 293 23.94 12.72 -2.02
CA TRP A 293 23.19 13.70 -2.81
C TRP A 293 22.66 13.09 -4.10
N ASN A 294 23.46 12.29 -4.81
CA ASN A 294 23.03 11.60 -6.03
C ASN A 294 21.89 10.60 -5.76
N VAL A 295 21.95 9.90 -4.62
CA VAL A 295 20.87 9.02 -4.15
C VAL A 295 19.60 9.83 -3.81
N LEU A 296 19.73 10.92 -3.05
CA LEU A 296 18.60 11.77 -2.68
C LEU A 296 17.95 12.44 -3.90
N ALA A 297 18.75 12.96 -4.82
CA ALA A 297 18.30 13.51 -6.10
C ALA A 297 17.63 12.43 -6.95
N GLY A 298 18.18 11.21 -7.01
CA GLY A 298 17.59 10.09 -7.73
C GLY A 298 16.26 9.62 -7.14
N VAL A 299 16.13 9.58 -5.81
CA VAL A 299 14.86 9.30 -5.11
C VAL A 299 13.86 10.43 -5.34
N GLY A 300 14.29 11.68 -5.19
CA GLY A 300 13.50 12.87 -5.43
C GLY A 300 12.96 12.93 -6.85
N ASN A 301 13.82 12.71 -7.85
CA ASN A 301 13.43 12.64 -9.25
C ASN A 301 12.47 11.47 -9.50
N ARG A 302 12.69 10.30 -8.89
CA ARG A 302 11.75 9.17 -9.05
C ARG A 302 10.37 9.44 -8.45
N ILE A 303 10.29 10.12 -7.31
CA ILE A 303 9.02 10.51 -6.67
C ILE A 303 8.37 11.63 -7.47
N ALA A 304 9.15 12.61 -7.92
CA ALA A 304 8.68 13.70 -8.74
C ALA A 304 8.29 13.19 -10.13
N SER A 305 9.21 12.85 -11.02
CA SER A 305 8.94 12.58 -12.46
C SER A 305 8.49 11.16 -12.81
N GLY A 306 8.87 10.16 -12.02
CA GLY A 306 8.98 8.77 -12.49
C GLY A 306 7.74 8.16 -13.16
N ASN A 307 6.63 8.04 -12.44
CA ASN A 307 5.42 7.41 -13.01
C ASN A 307 4.54 8.40 -13.79
N LYS A 308 4.57 9.69 -13.42
CA LYS A 308 3.74 10.71 -14.07
C LYS A 308 4.13 10.96 -15.52
N ILE A 309 5.43 10.92 -15.85
CA ILE A 309 5.88 11.09 -17.24
C ILE A 309 5.30 10.01 -18.16
N ASN A 310 5.08 8.79 -17.66
CA ASN A 310 4.50 7.72 -18.44
C ASN A 310 3.01 7.95 -18.74
N ASN A 311 2.27 8.64 -17.86
CA ASN A 311 0.90 9.06 -18.17
C ASN A 311 0.87 10.10 -19.30
N VAL A 312 1.81 11.05 -19.30
CA VAL A 312 1.93 12.03 -20.40
C VAL A 312 2.29 11.34 -21.71
N ARG A 313 3.26 10.42 -21.68
CA ARG A 313 3.62 9.60 -22.87
C ARG A 313 2.42 8.82 -23.40
N ILE A 314 1.65 8.19 -22.53
CA ILE A 314 0.42 7.49 -22.89
C ILE A 314 -0.56 8.42 -23.63
N ILE A 315 -0.80 9.62 -23.10
CA ILE A 315 -1.73 10.58 -23.70
C ILE A 315 -1.21 11.03 -25.06
N ASN A 316 0.07 11.42 -25.14
CA ASN A 316 0.69 11.85 -26.39
C ASN A 316 0.70 10.73 -27.45
N PHE A 317 0.98 9.49 -27.06
CA PHE A 317 0.98 8.34 -27.98
C PHE A 317 -0.43 8.00 -28.49
N LEU A 318 -1.49 8.29 -27.74
CA LEU A 318 -2.85 8.18 -28.25
C LEU A 318 -3.21 9.33 -29.19
N GLU A 319 -2.73 10.55 -28.92
CA GLU A 319 -2.95 11.71 -29.77
C GLU A 319 -2.23 11.59 -31.12
N ASP A 320 -1.01 11.05 -31.13
CA ASP A 320 -0.20 10.84 -32.34
C ASP A 320 -0.48 9.50 -33.05
N GLN A 321 -1.42 8.70 -32.53
CA GLN A 321 -1.84 7.39 -33.05
C GLN A 321 -0.76 6.29 -33.00
N THR A 322 0.32 6.46 -32.23
CA THR A 322 1.28 5.39 -31.93
C THR A 322 0.68 4.31 -31.03
N LEU A 323 -0.26 4.69 -30.18
CA LEU A 323 -1.13 3.80 -29.41
C LEU A 323 -2.58 3.95 -29.86
N GLU A 324 -3.34 2.87 -29.72
CA GLU A 324 -4.77 2.84 -29.96
C GLU A 324 -5.54 2.67 -28.64
N PHE A 325 -6.78 3.16 -28.59
CA PHE A 325 -7.65 2.92 -27.45
C PHE A 325 -7.92 1.42 -27.28
N THR A 326 -7.82 0.93 -26.05
CA THR A 326 -7.96 -0.51 -25.77
C THR A 326 -9.36 -0.93 -25.30
N TYR A 327 -10.28 0.02 -25.10
CA TYR A 327 -11.71 -0.23 -24.83
C TYR A 327 -12.00 -1.21 -23.67
N GLY A 328 -11.18 -1.17 -22.62
CA GLY A 328 -11.31 -2.02 -21.43
C GLY A 328 -10.43 -3.28 -21.46
N ARG A 329 -9.75 -3.56 -22.58
CA ARG A 329 -8.83 -4.71 -22.69
C ARG A 329 -7.68 -4.60 -21.71
N THR A 330 -7.19 -3.39 -21.39
CA THR A 330 -6.08 -3.26 -20.43
C THR A 330 -6.54 -3.63 -19.01
N HIS A 331 -7.69 -3.12 -18.55
CA HIS A 331 -8.29 -3.56 -17.27
C HIS A 331 -8.57 -5.07 -17.24
N LEU A 332 -9.11 -5.63 -18.33
CA LEU A 332 -9.38 -7.06 -18.42
C LEU A 332 -8.09 -7.87 -18.31
N ASN A 333 -7.03 -7.50 -19.03
CA ASN A 333 -5.73 -8.15 -18.96
C ASN A 333 -5.16 -8.09 -17.55
N GLU A 334 -5.25 -6.95 -16.85
CA GLU A 334 -4.81 -6.84 -15.45
C GLU A 334 -5.60 -7.77 -14.52
N MET A 335 -6.93 -7.87 -14.71
CA MET A 335 -7.77 -8.79 -13.93
C MET A 335 -7.43 -10.25 -14.21
N MET A 336 -7.23 -10.60 -15.48
CA MET A 336 -6.90 -11.97 -15.91
C MET A 336 -5.50 -12.39 -15.50
N ASN A 337 -4.54 -11.46 -15.44
CA ASN A 337 -3.18 -11.70 -14.94
C ASN A 337 -3.11 -12.05 -13.45
N VAL A 338 -4.22 -11.89 -12.70
CA VAL A 338 -4.33 -12.40 -11.33
C VAL A 338 -4.55 -13.93 -11.32
N LEU A 339 -5.12 -14.49 -12.40
CA LEU A 339 -5.44 -15.91 -12.48
C LEU A 339 -4.19 -16.73 -12.85
N PRO A 340 -3.97 -17.88 -12.19
CA PRO A 340 -2.89 -18.78 -12.56
C PRO A 340 -3.00 -19.26 -14.01
N GLY A 341 -1.88 -19.19 -14.74
CA GLY A 341 -1.78 -19.72 -16.10
C GLY A 341 -2.24 -18.77 -17.22
N ILE A 342 -2.79 -17.60 -16.90
CA ILE A 342 -3.16 -16.58 -17.90
C ILE A 342 -2.21 -15.40 -17.76
N GLN A 343 -1.43 -15.12 -18.81
CA GLN A 343 -0.38 -14.11 -18.77
C GLN A 343 -0.34 -13.30 -20.04
N GLU A 344 -1.09 -12.22 -20.00
CA GLU A 344 -1.08 -11.21 -21.04
C GLU A 344 -0.01 -10.17 -20.73
N LEU A 345 0.71 -9.73 -21.76
CA LEU A 345 1.70 -8.67 -21.63
C LEU A 345 1.02 -7.37 -21.15
N PRO A 346 1.47 -6.76 -20.05
CA PRO A 346 0.83 -5.57 -19.50
C PRO A 346 1.13 -4.33 -20.35
N LEU A 347 0.30 -3.29 -20.23
CA LEU A 347 0.48 -2.00 -20.92
C LEU A 347 1.89 -1.42 -20.72
N SER A 348 2.44 -1.55 -19.51
CA SER A 348 3.79 -1.08 -19.20
C SER A 348 4.92 -1.76 -20.00
N HIS A 349 4.69 -2.97 -20.52
CA HIS A 349 5.59 -3.62 -21.46
C HIS A 349 5.50 -2.99 -22.85
N ARG A 350 4.27 -2.83 -23.37
CA ARG A 350 4.02 -2.21 -24.69
C ARG A 350 4.60 -0.80 -24.76
N LEU A 351 4.45 -0.01 -23.69
CA LEU A 351 5.10 1.30 -23.56
C LEU A 351 6.62 1.20 -23.62
N GLY A 352 7.20 0.16 -23.01
CA GLY A 352 8.63 -0.10 -23.09
C GLY A 352 9.11 -0.43 -24.50
N GLU A 353 8.35 -1.22 -25.24
CA GLU A 353 8.65 -1.56 -26.64
C GLU A 353 8.60 -0.33 -27.56
N ILE A 354 7.66 0.60 -27.33
CA ILE A 354 7.57 1.85 -28.08
C ILE A 354 8.75 2.79 -27.74
N ILE A 355 9.04 2.99 -26.45
CA ILE A 355 10.04 3.97 -26.00
C ILE A 355 11.47 3.47 -26.23
N LYS A 356 11.74 2.19 -25.94
CA LYS A 356 13.07 1.55 -26.10
C LYS A 356 12.91 0.11 -26.60
N PRO A 357 12.73 -0.09 -27.92
CA PRO A 357 12.59 -1.41 -28.52
C PRO A 357 13.71 -2.38 -28.10
N GLY A 358 13.35 -3.65 -27.89
CA GLY A 358 14.29 -4.72 -27.56
C GLY A 358 14.78 -4.76 -26.10
N LYS A 359 14.34 -3.84 -25.23
CA LYS A 359 14.66 -3.87 -23.79
C LYS A 359 13.50 -4.43 -22.97
N THR A 360 13.78 -5.29 -21.99
CA THR A 360 12.77 -5.84 -21.06
C THR A 360 12.37 -4.86 -19.94
N THR A 361 12.37 -3.55 -20.23
CA THR A 361 12.08 -2.48 -19.28
C THR A 361 10.58 -2.20 -19.28
N TYR A 362 10.01 -1.98 -18.10
CA TYR A 362 8.59 -1.70 -17.95
C TYR A 362 8.45 -0.23 -17.61
N TYR A 363 7.62 0.49 -18.37
CA TYR A 363 7.29 1.88 -18.15
C TYR A 363 5.88 1.96 -17.60
N SER A 364 5.75 1.82 -16.28
CA SER A 364 4.46 1.84 -15.60
C SER A 364 3.96 3.28 -15.46
N GLY A 365 2.77 3.55 -16.02
CA GLY A 365 1.96 4.71 -15.67
C GLY A 365 1.30 4.53 -14.31
N THR A 366 0.42 5.46 -13.96
CA THR A 366 -0.51 5.33 -12.84
C THR A 366 -1.86 4.83 -13.35
N TYR A 367 -2.85 4.65 -12.47
CA TYR A 367 -4.18 4.22 -12.88
C TYR A 367 -4.83 5.19 -13.86
N LEU A 368 -4.48 6.48 -13.79
CA LEU A 368 -4.91 7.50 -14.75
C LEU A 368 -4.57 7.10 -16.19
N GLY A 369 -3.32 6.66 -16.42
CA GLY A 369 -2.86 6.23 -17.73
C GLY A 369 -3.65 5.02 -18.23
N THR A 370 -3.87 4.02 -17.36
CA THR A 370 -4.66 2.83 -17.69
C THR A 370 -6.10 3.17 -18.08
N VAL A 371 -6.76 4.04 -17.31
CA VAL A 371 -8.14 4.50 -17.61
C VAL A 371 -8.19 5.29 -18.90
N TYR A 372 -7.20 6.16 -19.14
CA TYR A 372 -7.16 6.97 -20.35
C TYR A 372 -6.91 6.12 -21.61
N VAL A 373 -6.02 5.12 -21.56
CA VAL A 373 -5.81 4.18 -22.69
C VAL A 373 -7.06 3.40 -23.02
N ASP A 374 -7.82 2.97 -22.01
CA ASP A 374 -9.01 2.17 -22.27
C ASP A 374 -10.20 3.02 -22.78
N PHE A 375 -10.40 4.23 -22.24
CA PHE A 375 -11.68 4.93 -22.39
C PHE A 375 -11.57 6.43 -22.67
N GLY A 376 -10.35 6.97 -22.78
CA GLY A 376 -10.09 8.39 -22.97
C GLY A 376 -10.65 9.28 -21.85
N LEU A 377 -10.87 10.55 -22.18
CA LEU A 377 -11.39 11.55 -21.23
C LEU A 377 -12.75 11.20 -20.61
N PRO A 378 -13.75 10.69 -21.36
CA PRO A 378 -15.03 10.31 -20.77
C PRO A 378 -14.87 9.22 -19.69
N GLY A 379 -14.00 8.24 -19.94
CA GLY A 379 -13.70 7.21 -18.96
C GLY A 379 -13.03 7.75 -17.72
N VAL A 380 -12.07 8.67 -17.86
CA VAL A 380 -11.43 9.35 -16.71
C VAL A 380 -12.48 10.01 -15.82
N ILE A 381 -13.42 10.76 -16.40
CA ILE A 381 -14.50 11.43 -15.65
C ILE A 381 -15.36 10.42 -14.88
N VAL A 382 -15.88 9.41 -15.58
CA VAL A 382 -16.83 8.45 -15.01
C VAL A 382 -16.15 7.55 -13.97
N ILE A 383 -14.99 6.97 -14.31
CA ILE A 383 -14.31 6.00 -13.44
C ILE A 383 -13.77 6.67 -12.18
N TYR A 384 -13.17 7.86 -12.26
CA TYR A 384 -12.68 8.53 -11.05
C TYR A 384 -13.84 8.99 -10.15
N LEU A 385 -14.97 9.43 -10.72
CA LEU A 385 -16.18 9.72 -9.94
C LEU A 385 -16.65 8.47 -9.18
N LEU A 386 -16.76 7.32 -9.86
CA LEU A 386 -17.14 6.06 -9.24
C LEU A 386 -16.12 5.59 -8.19
N LEU A 387 -14.82 5.80 -8.43
CA LEU A 387 -13.76 5.45 -7.49
C LEU A 387 -13.85 6.26 -6.19
N GLY A 388 -14.18 7.55 -6.29
CA GLY A 388 -14.44 8.41 -5.13
C GLY A 388 -15.64 7.91 -4.30
N ILE A 389 -16.73 7.52 -4.96
CA ILE A 389 -17.91 6.92 -4.31
C ILE A 389 -17.53 5.60 -3.62
N PHE A 390 -16.86 4.71 -4.36
CA PHE A 390 -16.44 3.40 -3.87
C PHE A 390 -15.54 3.52 -2.64
N MET A 391 -14.53 4.39 -2.68
CA MET A 391 -13.60 4.56 -1.57
C MET A 391 -14.31 5.02 -0.29
N ARG A 392 -15.25 5.97 -0.38
CA ARG A 392 -16.01 6.44 0.78
C ARG A 392 -16.94 5.36 1.34
N ALA A 393 -17.63 4.62 0.46
CA ALA A 393 -18.51 3.52 0.83
C ALA A 393 -17.72 2.39 1.52
N ALA A 394 -16.59 1.97 0.94
CA ALA A 394 -15.71 0.97 1.52
C ALA A 394 -15.18 1.41 2.90
N PHE A 395 -14.78 2.68 3.04
CA PHE A 395 -14.34 3.20 4.34
C PHE A 395 -15.45 3.15 5.39
N GLN A 396 -16.70 3.45 5.01
CA GLN A 396 -17.85 3.33 5.90
C GLN A 396 -18.04 1.89 6.41
N VAL A 397 -17.89 0.89 5.53
CA VAL A 397 -17.97 -0.52 5.91
C VAL A 397 -16.89 -0.86 6.96
N PHE A 398 -15.67 -0.35 6.79
CA PHE A 398 -14.60 -0.59 7.77
C PHE A 398 -14.84 0.10 9.11
N LEU A 399 -15.39 1.32 9.10
CA LEU A 399 -15.76 2.03 10.34
C LEU A 399 -16.92 1.35 11.10
N SER A 400 -17.72 0.52 10.44
CA SER A 400 -18.77 -0.28 11.09
C SER A 400 -18.24 -1.54 11.79
N MET A 401 -16.97 -1.92 11.57
CA MET A 401 -16.39 -3.11 12.21
C MET A 401 -16.17 -2.88 13.72
N PRO A 402 -16.29 -3.90 14.58
CA PRO A 402 -15.95 -3.77 16.00
C PRO A 402 -14.50 -3.32 16.19
N LYS A 403 -14.25 -2.47 17.19
CA LYS A 403 -12.91 -1.93 17.47
C LYS A 403 -12.03 -2.91 18.24
N ASN A 404 -11.54 -3.90 17.51
CA ASN A 404 -10.61 -4.92 17.99
C ASN A 404 -9.26 -4.81 17.28
N VAL A 405 -8.22 -5.36 17.88
CA VAL A 405 -6.83 -5.23 17.39
C VAL A 405 -6.67 -5.83 15.99
N GLU A 406 -7.24 -7.00 15.78
CA GLU A 406 -7.25 -7.69 14.48
C GLU A 406 -8.09 -6.96 13.42
N ASN A 407 -9.23 -6.39 13.80
CA ASN A 407 -10.05 -5.62 12.86
C ASN A 407 -9.35 -4.35 12.41
N MET A 408 -8.65 -3.66 13.32
CA MET A 408 -7.85 -2.48 12.97
C MET A 408 -6.62 -2.83 12.12
N ALA A 409 -5.96 -3.95 12.40
CA ALA A 409 -4.86 -4.43 11.56
C ALA A 409 -5.37 -4.70 10.13
N PHE A 410 -6.50 -5.38 9.98
CA PHE A 410 -7.15 -5.61 8.69
C PHE A 410 -7.57 -4.30 8.01
N MET A 411 -8.21 -3.40 8.75
CA MET A 411 -8.59 -2.09 8.26
C MET A 411 -7.38 -1.27 7.79
N SER A 412 -6.21 -1.40 8.43
CA SER A 412 -4.98 -0.73 7.98
C SER A 412 -4.52 -1.22 6.62
N PHE A 413 -4.62 -2.53 6.37
CA PHE A 413 -4.35 -3.15 5.08
C PHE A 413 -5.34 -2.69 4.01
N ALA A 414 -6.62 -2.65 4.35
CA ALA A 414 -7.66 -2.22 3.42
C ALA A 414 -7.53 -0.73 3.07
N VAL A 415 -7.27 0.12 4.08
CA VAL A 415 -7.01 1.57 3.90
C VAL A 415 -5.77 1.79 3.03
N TYR A 416 -4.67 1.07 3.30
CA TYR A 416 -3.48 1.10 2.47
C TYR A 416 -3.80 0.72 1.01
N SER A 417 -4.50 -0.40 0.83
CA SER A 417 -4.76 -0.94 -0.51
C SER A 417 -5.70 -0.04 -1.30
N LEU A 418 -6.70 0.56 -0.64
CA LEU A 418 -7.53 1.60 -1.23
C LEU A 418 -6.70 2.83 -1.62
N GLY A 419 -5.84 3.31 -0.73
CA GLY A 419 -4.99 4.46 -1.00
C GLY A 419 -3.99 4.24 -2.14
N LYS A 420 -3.50 3.02 -2.30
CA LYS A 420 -2.53 2.66 -3.35
C LYS A 420 -3.17 2.48 -4.74
N MET A 421 -4.51 2.43 -4.84
CA MET A 421 -5.23 2.24 -6.11
C MET A 421 -4.80 3.24 -7.19
N GLY A 422 -4.46 4.47 -6.83
CA GLY A 422 -4.05 5.50 -7.79
C GLY A 422 -2.77 5.18 -8.56
N ILE A 423 -1.82 4.41 -8.01
CA ILE A 423 -0.55 4.08 -8.69
C ILE A 423 -0.61 2.73 -9.40
N ASP A 424 -1.39 1.79 -8.87
CA ASP A 424 -1.49 0.43 -9.42
C ASP A 424 -2.66 0.33 -10.43
N GLY A 425 -3.14 -0.87 -10.75
CA GLY A 425 -4.30 -1.13 -11.62
C GLY A 425 -5.67 -0.73 -11.03
N GLY A 426 -5.72 0.25 -10.14
CA GLY A 426 -6.96 0.72 -9.53
C GLY A 426 -7.72 -0.38 -8.76
N VAL A 427 -8.98 -0.61 -9.12
CA VAL A 427 -9.86 -1.57 -8.43
C VAL A 427 -9.36 -3.01 -8.57
N THR A 428 -8.78 -3.39 -9.73
CA THR A 428 -8.27 -4.75 -9.94
C THR A 428 -7.11 -5.06 -8.98
N ALA A 429 -6.20 -4.10 -8.83
CA ALA A 429 -5.09 -4.17 -7.89
C ALA A 429 -5.56 -4.21 -6.43
N PHE A 430 -6.59 -3.43 -6.08
CA PHE A 430 -7.22 -3.49 -4.76
C PHE A 430 -7.79 -4.89 -4.47
N VAL A 431 -8.59 -5.44 -5.37
CA VAL A 431 -9.19 -6.78 -5.20
C VAL A 431 -8.09 -7.83 -5.05
N SER A 432 -7.09 -7.80 -5.93
CA SER A 432 -5.94 -8.72 -5.88
C SER A 432 -5.17 -8.64 -4.56
N ALA A 433 -4.94 -7.43 -4.03
CA ALA A 433 -4.29 -7.23 -2.74
C ALA A 433 -5.18 -7.63 -1.55
N MET A 434 -6.51 -7.54 -1.68
CA MET A 434 -7.45 -7.93 -0.63
C MET A 434 -7.61 -9.44 -0.47
N VAL A 435 -7.43 -10.24 -1.52
CA VAL A 435 -7.49 -11.72 -1.41
C VAL A 435 -6.56 -12.26 -0.31
N PRO A 436 -5.23 -11.99 -0.32
CA PRO A 436 -4.35 -12.47 0.74
C PRO A 436 -4.62 -11.78 2.08
N ALA A 437 -5.01 -10.50 2.10
CA ALA A 437 -5.31 -9.79 3.34
C ALA A 437 -6.54 -10.38 4.07
N VAL A 438 -7.60 -10.71 3.32
CA VAL A 438 -8.80 -11.38 3.82
C VAL A 438 -8.47 -12.81 4.27
N GLY A 439 -7.66 -13.54 3.50
CA GLY A 439 -7.21 -14.88 3.88
C GLY A 439 -6.43 -14.89 5.21
N ILE A 440 -5.48 -13.96 5.38
CA ILE A 440 -4.75 -13.78 6.64
C ILE A 440 -5.69 -13.36 7.77
N PHE A 441 -6.60 -12.42 7.53
CA PHE A 441 -7.56 -11.98 8.54
C PHE A 441 -8.47 -13.11 9.02
N ALA A 442 -8.98 -13.93 8.09
CA ALA A 442 -9.79 -15.11 8.40
C ALA A 442 -8.99 -16.12 9.24
N ALA A 443 -7.73 -16.39 8.87
CA ALA A 443 -6.85 -17.30 9.60
C ALA A 443 -6.57 -16.80 11.04
N VAL A 444 -6.34 -15.50 11.22
CA VAL A 444 -6.17 -14.86 12.53
C VAL A 444 -7.44 -15.00 13.37
N LYS A 445 -8.62 -14.72 12.79
CA LYS A 445 -9.91 -14.85 13.47
C LYS A 445 -10.17 -16.29 13.92
N THR A 446 -9.97 -17.26 13.04
CA THR A 446 -10.14 -18.68 13.35
C THR A 446 -9.20 -19.12 14.48
N THR A 447 -7.95 -18.65 14.47
CA THR A 447 -6.97 -18.98 15.52
C THR A 447 -7.34 -18.36 16.87
N LEU A 448 -7.83 -17.11 16.85
CA LEU A 448 -8.34 -16.46 18.06
C LEU A 448 -9.57 -17.19 18.62
N LEU A 449 -10.45 -17.71 17.76
CA LEU A 449 -11.61 -18.50 18.18
C LEU A 449 -11.21 -19.86 18.73
N ALA A 450 -10.29 -20.57 18.07
CA ALA A 450 -9.80 -21.89 18.50
C ALA A 450 -9.06 -21.84 19.85
N THR A 451 -8.32 -20.75 20.11
CA THR A 451 -7.65 -20.53 21.40
C THR A 451 -8.58 -19.96 22.49
N CYS A 452 -9.81 -19.59 22.14
CA CYS A 452 -10.90 -19.37 23.10
C CYS A 452 -11.56 -20.71 23.44
N GLN A 453 -10.81 -21.70 23.92
CA GLN A 453 -11.47 -22.78 24.62
C GLN A 453 -12.16 -22.18 25.85
N PRO A 454 -13.47 -22.40 26.02
CA PRO A 454 -14.13 -22.02 27.26
C PRO A 454 -13.39 -22.76 28.37
N SER A 455 -12.92 -22.04 29.38
CA SER A 455 -12.55 -22.69 30.63
C SER A 455 -13.86 -23.23 31.22
N ILE A 456 -14.28 -24.41 30.77
CA ILE A 456 -15.44 -25.16 31.28
C ILE A 456 -15.16 -25.63 32.72
N SER A 457 -13.98 -25.35 33.27
CA SER A 457 -13.66 -25.61 34.66
C SER A 457 -14.44 -24.70 35.61
N ASN A 458 -15.55 -25.23 36.10
CA ASN A 458 -16.05 -25.01 37.46
C ASN A 458 -16.47 -23.58 37.82
N VAL A 459 -17.35 -22.96 37.03
CA VAL A 459 -18.41 -22.21 37.71
C VAL A 459 -19.34 -23.26 38.29
N GLN A 460 -18.98 -23.78 39.47
CA GLN A 460 -19.99 -24.29 40.39
C GLN A 460 -21.03 -23.17 40.45
N CYS A 461 -22.18 -23.35 39.80
CA CYS A 461 -23.34 -22.53 40.11
C CYS A 461 -23.45 -22.59 41.63
N PRO A 462 -23.24 -21.48 42.37
CA PRO A 462 -23.52 -21.50 43.79
C PRO A 462 -24.95 -21.97 43.90
N SER A 463 -25.16 -23.12 44.51
CA SER A 463 -26.47 -23.70 44.68
C SER A 463 -27.35 -22.66 45.35
N GLU A 464 -28.27 -22.06 44.59
CA GLU A 464 -29.33 -21.19 45.11
C GLU A 464 -30.19 -21.88 46.19
N ALA A 465 -29.97 -23.17 46.42
CA ALA A 465 -30.54 -23.98 47.50
C ALA A 465 -30.16 -23.53 48.94
N GLN A 466 -29.32 -22.52 49.15
CA GLN A 466 -28.93 -22.07 50.52
C GLN A 466 -29.47 -20.70 50.96
N ARG A 467 -30.30 -20.01 50.16
CA ARG A 467 -30.93 -18.72 50.57
C ARG A 467 -32.37 -18.81 51.06
N CYS A 468 -32.96 -20.01 51.14
CA CYS A 468 -34.35 -20.21 51.62
C CYS A 468 -34.46 -20.87 53.01
N ARG A 469 -33.50 -20.63 53.91
CA ARG A 469 -33.65 -20.86 55.37
C ARG A 469 -33.03 -19.62 56.03
N ASN A 470 -33.67 -18.85 56.90
CA ASN A 470 -34.69 -19.15 57.89
C ASN A 470 -35.27 -17.81 58.44
N PRO A 471 -36.20 -17.79 59.41
CA PRO A 471 -37.46 -17.05 59.34
C PRO A 471 -37.55 -15.90 60.38
N MET A 472 -38.71 -15.24 60.38
CA MET A 472 -39.27 -14.34 61.41
C MET A 472 -38.52 -14.23 62.76
N ALA A 473 -38.14 -12.99 63.12
CA ALA A 473 -38.10 -12.39 64.47
C ALA A 473 -37.63 -10.94 64.27
N SER A 474 -38.26 -9.86 64.74
CA SER A 474 -39.34 -9.60 65.70
C SER A 474 -39.97 -8.26 65.35
#